data_AF-A0A3S1MPM8-F1
#
_entry.id   AF-A0A3S1MPM8-F1
#
_cell.length_a   1.000
_cell.length_b   1.000
_cell.length_c   1.000
_cell.angle_alpha   90.00
_cell.angle_beta   90.00
_cell.angle_gamma   90.00
#
_symmetry.space_group_name_H-M   'P 1'
#
loop_
_entity.id
_entity.type
_entity.pdbx_description
1 polymer ?
#
loop_
_entity_poly.entity_id
_entity_poly.type
_entity_poly.pdbx_seq_one_letter_code
_entity_poly.pdbx_strand_id
1 'polypeptide(L)'
;MKFFLFTWRALQSWWFDTVSGAGLRLSNLSEIIRWSFIANFGQSPAVRLTILVPFIGYLIIFNQSLQSYVGLVFDKIEYVSIPQSSSGAHATLRFYNLYFGLLFLGIGSFLYTIFAPRQIKQHPLVADYVRYMDSIATENLTRASLDNLLEMFVRSNDDEQRHPMFGVPSLSFPSEISSLTHHFIRSVFLKSEWARKPPEPEPDDKNQQDEFQEDEAHLGDLYTGSGYLLTNVIVDRMYANRRFDLYFVDSMFTSALQNSRDVFVLEHKALDCSNFLGRAVVSAFYALGFSILFIPTARITFAIVKALYLSEAA
;
A
#
# COMPACT_ATOMS: atom_id res chain seq x y z
N MET A 1 -35.70 29.96 -17.08
CA MET A 1 -34.50 29.33 -17.68
C MET A 1 -33.18 29.73 -17.00
N LYS A 2 -32.89 31.02 -16.76
CA LYS A 2 -31.63 31.46 -16.10
C LYS A 2 -31.41 30.91 -14.67
N PHE A 3 -32.49 30.75 -13.89
CA PHE A 3 -32.41 30.19 -12.54
C PHE A 3 -31.94 28.73 -12.51
N PHE A 4 -32.38 27.91 -13.48
CA PHE A 4 -32.03 26.49 -13.58
C PHE A 4 -30.56 26.29 -13.99
N LEU A 5 -30.05 27.15 -14.87
CA LEU A 5 -28.62 27.17 -15.25
C LEU A 5 -27.72 27.59 -14.08
N PHE A 6 -28.20 28.48 -13.19
CA PHE A 6 -27.46 28.91 -12.02
C PHE A 6 -27.38 27.82 -10.95
N THR A 7 -28.50 27.17 -10.63
CA THR A 7 -28.52 26.05 -9.66
C THR A 7 -27.73 24.84 -10.15
N TRP A 8 -27.74 24.56 -11.45
CA TRP A 8 -26.95 23.48 -12.04
C TRP A 8 -25.43 23.73 -11.90
N ARG A 9 -24.95 24.95 -12.18
CA ARG A 9 -23.54 25.30 -12.01
C ARG A 9 -23.08 25.25 -10.55
N ALA A 10 -23.92 25.68 -9.61
CA ALA A 10 -23.61 25.62 -8.18
C ALA A 10 -23.56 24.18 -7.64
N LEU A 11 -24.46 23.30 -8.13
CA LEU A 11 -24.43 21.88 -7.77
C LEU A 11 -23.20 21.18 -8.37
N GLN A 12 -22.86 21.51 -9.61
CA GLN A 12 -21.67 20.99 -10.28
C GLN A 12 -20.40 21.41 -9.54
N SER A 13 -20.24 22.69 -9.18
CA SER A 13 -19.06 23.14 -8.42
C SER A 13 -18.99 22.49 -7.04
N TRP A 14 -20.09 22.43 -6.29
CA TRP A 14 -20.13 21.79 -4.98
C TRP A 14 -19.78 20.30 -5.04
N TRP A 15 -20.25 19.60 -6.07
CA TRP A 15 -19.91 18.19 -6.29
C TRP A 15 -18.43 18.01 -6.63
N PHE A 16 -17.88 18.84 -7.53
CA PHE A 16 -16.44 18.84 -7.84
C PHE A 16 -15.59 19.14 -6.60
N ASP A 17 -15.98 20.10 -5.76
CA ASP A 17 -15.24 20.46 -4.54
C ASP A 17 -15.29 19.34 -3.48
N THR A 18 -16.45 18.69 -3.31
CA THR A 18 -16.62 17.61 -2.34
C THR A 18 -15.87 16.35 -2.78
N VAL A 19 -15.94 16.01 -4.07
CA VAL A 19 -15.28 14.83 -4.63
C VAL A 19 -13.77 15.03 -4.74
N SER A 20 -13.30 16.21 -5.16
CA SER A 20 -11.87 16.52 -5.18
C SER A 20 -11.26 16.56 -3.78
N GLY A 21 -11.97 17.15 -2.80
CA GLY A 21 -11.57 17.13 -1.40
C GLY A 21 -11.53 15.71 -0.81
N ALA A 22 -12.46 14.84 -1.21
CA ALA A 22 -12.44 13.43 -0.83
C ALA A 22 -11.27 12.68 -1.48
N GLY A 23 -10.97 12.94 -2.76
CA GLY A 23 -9.83 12.36 -3.47
C GLY A 23 -8.49 12.66 -2.80
N LEU A 24 -8.26 13.93 -2.45
CA LEU A 24 -7.06 14.37 -1.71
C LEU A 24 -6.94 13.68 -0.33
N ARG A 25 -8.06 13.43 0.34
CA ARG A 25 -8.04 12.69 1.62
C ARG A 25 -7.73 11.21 1.41
N LEU A 26 -8.26 10.60 0.35
CA LEU A 26 -8.03 9.19 0.06
C LEU A 26 -6.60 8.91 -0.39
N SER A 27 -5.96 9.81 -1.15
CA SER A 27 -4.54 9.68 -1.49
C SER A 27 -3.65 9.73 -0.25
N ASN A 28 -3.91 10.68 0.67
CA ASN A 28 -3.20 10.76 1.93
C ASN A 28 -3.41 9.51 2.80
N LEU A 29 -4.63 8.96 2.81
CA LEU A 29 -4.90 7.69 3.50
C LEU A 29 -4.14 6.52 2.88
N SER A 30 -4.03 6.45 1.55
CA SER A 30 -3.24 5.42 0.88
C SER A 30 -1.76 5.50 1.26
N GLU A 31 -1.22 6.72 1.41
CA GLU A 31 0.17 6.93 1.84
C GLU A 31 0.41 6.57 3.30
N ILE A 32 -0.59 6.77 4.18
CA ILE A 32 -0.52 6.39 5.60
C ILE A 32 -0.65 4.88 5.76
N ILE A 33 -1.56 4.25 5.00
CA ILE A 33 -1.90 2.84 5.16
C ILE A 33 -1.02 1.97 4.24
N ARG A 34 0.30 2.03 4.40
CA ARG A 34 1.25 1.18 3.65
C ARG A 34 1.31 -0.25 4.21
N TRP A 35 1.61 -1.24 3.37
CA TRP A 35 1.78 -2.61 3.86
C TRP A 35 2.89 -2.73 4.91
N SER A 36 3.98 -1.98 4.77
CA SER A 36 5.10 -1.87 5.70
C SER A 36 4.67 -1.35 7.07
N PHE A 37 3.77 -0.37 7.11
CA PHE A 37 3.18 0.12 8.36
C PHE A 37 2.32 -0.96 9.02
N ILE A 38 1.47 -1.64 8.24
CA ILE A 38 0.63 -2.75 8.73
C ILE A 38 1.50 -3.92 9.20
N ALA A 39 2.62 -4.19 8.52
CA ALA A 39 3.56 -5.26 8.83
C ALA A 39 4.14 -5.12 10.24
N ASN A 40 4.42 -3.89 10.70
CA ASN A 40 4.91 -3.64 12.05
C ASN A 40 3.97 -4.18 13.13
N PHE A 41 2.66 -4.15 12.90
CA PHE A 41 1.67 -4.73 13.81
C PHE A 41 1.53 -6.23 13.60
N GLY A 42 1.32 -6.67 12.36
CA GLY A 42 1.04 -8.07 12.02
C GLY A 42 2.21 -9.03 12.25
N GLN A 43 3.45 -8.55 12.18
CA GLN A 43 4.64 -9.36 12.44
C GLN A 43 5.02 -9.44 13.91
N SER A 44 4.41 -8.63 14.78
CA SER A 44 4.69 -8.71 16.22
C SER A 44 4.35 -10.11 16.77
N PRO A 45 5.22 -10.72 17.58
CA PRO A 45 4.95 -12.03 18.18
C PRO A 45 3.63 -12.07 18.95
N ALA A 46 3.29 -10.96 19.62
CA ALA A 46 2.04 -10.81 20.35
C ALA A 46 0.81 -10.96 19.43
N VAL A 47 0.79 -10.29 18.28
CA VAL A 47 -0.32 -10.41 17.32
C VAL A 47 -0.36 -11.82 16.71
N ARG A 48 0.78 -12.45 16.43
CA ARG A 48 0.78 -13.84 15.93
C ARG A 48 0.19 -14.83 16.94
N LEU A 49 0.43 -14.63 18.24
CA LEU A 49 -0.20 -15.44 19.28
C LEU A 49 -1.72 -15.24 19.33
N THR A 50 -2.25 -14.11 18.81
CA THR A 50 -3.70 -13.90 18.73
C THR A 50 -4.41 -14.85 17.77
N ILE A 51 -3.69 -15.53 16.88
CA ILE A 51 -4.27 -16.60 16.04
C ILE A 51 -4.80 -17.77 16.92
N LEU A 52 -4.26 -17.95 18.13
CA LEU A 52 -4.74 -18.95 19.10
C LEU A 52 -5.92 -18.46 19.94
N VAL A 53 -6.26 -17.18 19.87
CA VAL A 53 -7.34 -16.58 20.68
C VAL A 53 -8.69 -17.22 20.45
N PRO A 54 -9.13 -17.59 19.23
CA PRO A 54 -10.42 -18.25 19.06
C PRO A 54 -10.55 -19.50 19.93
N PHE A 55 -9.46 -20.27 20.06
CA PHE A 55 -9.40 -21.47 20.91
C PHE A 55 -9.36 -21.12 22.40
N ILE A 56 -8.51 -20.17 22.80
CA ILE A 56 -8.38 -19.74 24.20
C ILE A 56 -9.69 -19.10 24.66
N GLY A 57 -10.29 -18.25 23.84
CA GLY A 57 -11.54 -17.57 24.09
C GLY A 57 -12.72 -18.52 24.18
N TYR A 58 -12.79 -19.53 23.30
CA TYR A 58 -13.75 -20.62 23.43
C TYR A 58 -13.57 -21.34 24.78
N LEU A 59 -12.34 -21.70 25.15
CA LEU A 59 -12.07 -22.32 26.45
C LEU A 59 -12.48 -21.42 27.62
N ILE A 60 -12.23 -20.12 27.58
CA ILE A 60 -12.63 -19.17 28.62
C ILE A 60 -14.16 -19.04 28.72
N ILE A 61 -14.86 -18.93 27.57
CA ILE A 61 -16.31 -18.72 27.55
C ILE A 61 -17.08 -19.98 27.95
N PHE A 62 -16.57 -21.18 27.65
CA PHE A 62 -17.29 -22.43 27.92
C PHE A 62 -16.82 -23.16 29.18
N ASN A 63 -15.71 -22.76 29.81
CA ASN A 63 -15.22 -23.39 31.04
C ASN A 63 -15.59 -22.56 32.28
N GLN A 64 -16.61 -23.00 33.02
CA GLN A 64 -17.07 -22.36 34.26
C GLN A 64 -15.97 -22.25 35.33
N SER A 65 -15.06 -23.22 35.39
CA SER A 65 -13.94 -23.21 36.33
C SER A 65 -12.95 -22.09 36.01
N LEU A 66 -12.61 -21.89 34.74
CA LEU A 66 -11.75 -20.78 34.30
C LEU A 66 -12.41 -19.43 34.54
N GLN A 67 -13.72 -19.29 34.30
CA GLN A 67 -14.43 -18.05 34.60
C GLN A 67 -14.36 -17.69 36.08
N SER A 68 -14.50 -18.69 36.95
CA SER A 68 -14.39 -18.50 38.41
C SER A 68 -12.99 -18.09 38.82
N TYR A 69 -11.95 -18.78 38.31
CA TYR A 69 -10.55 -18.44 38.59
C TYR A 69 -10.15 -17.06 38.09
N VAL A 70 -10.50 -16.72 36.85
CA VAL A 70 -10.12 -15.45 36.23
C VAL A 70 -10.95 -14.30 36.81
N GLY A 71 -12.23 -14.53 37.11
CA GLY A 71 -13.08 -13.59 37.86
C GLY A 71 -12.48 -13.22 39.21
N LEU A 72 -11.97 -14.21 39.97
CA LEU A 72 -11.31 -13.96 41.26
C LEU A 72 -10.03 -13.12 41.15
N VAL A 73 -9.26 -13.26 40.06
CA VAL A 73 -8.06 -12.44 39.82
C VAL A 73 -8.45 -11.00 39.52
N PHE A 74 -9.48 -10.79 38.68
CA PHE A 74 -9.95 -9.43 38.37
C PHE A 74 -10.63 -8.76 39.57
N ASP A 75 -11.42 -9.49 40.35
CA ASP A 75 -12.03 -8.98 41.59
C ASP A 75 -10.97 -8.53 42.60
N LYS A 76 -9.83 -9.23 42.68
CA LYS A 76 -8.70 -8.82 43.53
C LYS A 76 -8.01 -7.55 43.05
N ILE A 77 -7.94 -7.33 41.73
CA ILE A 77 -7.38 -6.10 41.15
C ILE A 77 -8.35 -4.91 41.34
N GLU A 78 -9.66 -5.19 41.40
CA GLU A 78 -10.73 -4.18 41.56
C GLU A 78 -11.04 -3.81 43.03
N TYR A 79 -10.25 -4.30 44.00
CA TYR A 79 -10.35 -3.87 45.41
C TYR A 79 -10.05 -2.37 45.63
N VAL A 80 -9.64 -1.66 44.58
CA VAL A 80 -9.66 -0.20 44.52
C VAL A 80 -11.12 0.29 44.35
N SER A 81 -11.87 0.32 45.44
CA SER A 81 -12.96 1.25 45.78
C SER A 81 -13.86 1.79 44.65
N ILE A 82 -14.41 0.95 43.78
CA ILE A 82 -15.57 1.32 42.94
C ILE A 82 -16.84 0.71 43.57
N PRO A 83 -17.91 1.49 43.82
CA PRO A 83 -19.08 1.00 44.56
C PRO A 83 -19.72 -0.24 43.93
N GLN A 84 -19.83 -1.30 44.73
CA GLN A 84 -20.34 -2.63 44.38
C GLN A 84 -21.85 -2.65 44.12
N SER A 85 -22.30 -2.20 42.95
CA SER A 85 -23.68 -2.44 42.52
C SER A 85 -23.70 -2.92 41.07
N SER A 86 -24.04 -4.21 40.89
CA SER A 86 -24.14 -5.01 39.64
C SER A 86 -22.89 -5.78 39.13
N SER A 87 -22.19 -6.49 40.03
CA SER A 87 -20.88 -7.15 39.78
C SER A 87 -20.82 -8.22 38.67
N GLY A 88 -21.89 -8.99 38.41
CA GLY A 88 -21.83 -10.11 37.47
C GLY A 88 -21.82 -9.70 35.98
N ALA A 89 -22.68 -8.77 35.58
CA ALA A 89 -22.88 -8.42 34.17
C ALA A 89 -21.67 -7.69 33.56
N HIS A 90 -20.97 -6.89 34.37
CA HIS A 90 -19.81 -6.12 33.91
C HIS A 90 -18.59 -6.99 33.65
N ALA A 91 -18.36 -8.04 34.44
CA ALA A 91 -17.27 -8.98 34.21
C ALA A 91 -17.44 -9.72 32.88
N THR A 92 -18.65 -10.20 32.61
CA THR A 92 -19.00 -10.89 31.36
C THR A 92 -18.75 -10.01 30.12
N LEU A 93 -19.14 -8.73 30.16
CA LEU A 93 -18.88 -7.79 29.05
C LEU A 93 -17.38 -7.55 28.80
N ARG A 94 -16.55 -7.54 29.85
CA ARG A 94 -15.09 -7.39 29.70
C ARG A 94 -14.49 -8.60 28.98
N PHE A 95 -14.93 -9.82 29.32
CA PHE A 95 -14.49 -11.03 28.62
C PHE A 95 -14.92 -11.04 27.16
N TYR A 96 -16.15 -10.61 26.86
CA TYR A 96 -16.59 -10.47 25.47
C TYR A 96 -15.76 -9.45 24.70
N ASN A 97 -15.50 -8.27 25.27
CA ASN A 97 -14.65 -7.27 24.60
C ASN A 97 -13.24 -7.80 24.36
N LEU A 98 -12.63 -8.46 25.34
CA LEU A 98 -11.31 -9.08 25.16
C LEU A 98 -11.34 -10.14 24.06
N TYR A 99 -12.35 -11.01 24.07
CA TYR A 99 -12.53 -12.06 23.06
C TYR A 99 -12.69 -11.49 21.66
N PHE A 100 -13.67 -10.61 21.44
CA PHE A 100 -13.95 -10.04 20.13
C PHE A 100 -12.80 -9.15 19.65
N GLY A 101 -12.20 -8.35 20.54
CA GLY A 101 -11.06 -7.51 20.20
C GLY A 101 -9.88 -8.34 19.69
N LEU A 102 -9.50 -9.38 20.43
CA LEU A 102 -8.44 -10.29 20.02
C LEU A 102 -8.82 -11.13 18.78
N LEU A 103 -10.09 -11.50 18.61
CA LEU A 103 -10.60 -12.19 17.41
C LEU A 103 -10.44 -11.33 16.16
N PHE A 104 -10.83 -10.05 16.22
CA PHE A 104 -10.65 -9.12 15.11
C PHE A 104 -9.16 -8.89 14.77
N LEU A 105 -8.28 -8.81 15.78
CA LEU A 105 -6.83 -8.76 15.56
C LEU A 105 -6.31 -10.03 14.85
N GLY A 106 -6.78 -11.22 15.29
CA GLY A 106 -6.42 -12.49 14.66
C GLY A 106 -6.88 -12.58 13.20
N ILE A 107 -8.13 -12.17 12.92
CA ILE A 107 -8.65 -12.08 11.54
C ILE A 107 -7.85 -11.08 10.72
N GLY A 108 -7.54 -9.89 11.26
CA GLY A 108 -6.69 -8.90 10.61
C GLY A 108 -5.31 -9.45 10.23
N SER A 109 -4.68 -10.20 11.14
CA SER A 109 -3.39 -10.87 10.89
C SER A 109 -3.48 -11.98 9.84
N PHE A 110 -4.59 -12.72 9.82
CA PHE A 110 -4.83 -13.74 8.80
C PHE A 110 -5.01 -13.10 7.42
N LEU A 111 -5.85 -12.07 7.31
CA LEU A 111 -6.08 -11.33 6.07
C LEU A 111 -4.80 -10.64 5.57
N TYR A 112 -3.97 -10.09 6.47
CA TYR A 112 -2.65 -9.57 6.12
C TYR A 112 -1.79 -10.64 5.43
N THR A 113 -1.80 -11.87 5.93
CA THR A 113 -1.01 -12.97 5.34
C THR A 113 -1.47 -13.32 3.93
N ILE A 114 -2.78 -13.23 3.66
CA ILE A 114 -3.39 -13.48 2.34
C ILE A 114 -3.11 -12.34 1.37
N PHE A 115 -3.39 -11.10 1.76
CA PHE A 115 -3.38 -9.96 0.84
C PHE A 115 -2.01 -9.30 0.65
N ALA A 116 -1.13 -9.36 1.66
CA ALA A 116 0.17 -8.70 1.58
C ALA A 116 1.11 -9.46 0.60
N PRO A 117 1.80 -8.75 -0.30
CA PRO A 117 2.80 -9.34 -1.19
C PRO A 117 3.89 -10.07 -0.40
N ARG A 118 4.44 -11.14 -1.00
CA ARG A 118 5.46 -11.98 -0.34
C ARG A 118 6.71 -11.17 0.02
N GLN A 119 7.12 -10.25 -0.84
CA GLN A 119 8.29 -9.40 -0.70
C GLN A 119 8.17 -8.52 0.55
N ILE A 120 7.02 -7.87 0.75
CA ILE A 120 6.77 -7.01 1.93
C ILE A 120 6.67 -7.85 3.21
N LYS A 121 6.12 -9.07 3.14
CA LYS A 121 6.09 -9.99 4.28
C LYS A 121 7.48 -10.41 4.74
N GLN A 122 8.45 -10.53 3.84
CA GLN A 122 9.82 -10.93 4.18
C GLN A 122 10.68 -9.72 4.57
N HIS A 123 10.53 -8.60 3.87
CA HIS A 123 11.32 -7.39 4.05
C HIS A 123 10.40 -6.17 4.19
N PRO A 124 9.93 -5.84 5.42
CA PRO A 124 9.05 -4.69 5.63
C PRO A 124 9.77 -3.35 5.38
N LEU A 125 11.08 -3.30 5.63
CA LEU A 125 11.92 -2.13 5.38
C LEU A 125 12.54 -2.18 3.98
N VAL A 126 12.45 -1.07 3.25
CA VAL A 126 13.04 -0.92 1.90
C VAL A 126 14.54 -1.23 1.91
N ALA A 127 15.27 -0.75 2.93
CA ALA A 127 16.71 -0.94 3.03
C ALA A 127 17.10 -2.43 3.14
N ASP A 128 16.32 -3.23 3.85
CA ASP A 128 16.57 -4.66 4.01
C ASP A 128 16.25 -5.42 2.72
N TYR A 129 15.16 -5.03 2.04
CA TYR A 129 14.81 -5.58 0.73
C TYR A 129 15.90 -5.32 -0.31
N VAL A 130 16.35 -4.07 -0.41
CA VAL A 130 17.39 -3.68 -1.38
C VAL A 130 18.70 -4.36 -1.05
N ARG A 131 19.12 -4.43 0.22
CA ARG A 131 20.32 -5.18 0.62
C ARG A 131 20.25 -6.66 0.25
N TYR A 132 19.08 -7.28 0.47
CA TYR A 132 18.85 -8.66 0.09
C TYR A 132 18.93 -8.83 -1.43
N MET A 133 18.20 -8.02 -2.20
CA MET A 133 18.19 -8.09 -3.67
C MET A 133 19.55 -7.77 -4.29
N ASP A 134 20.30 -6.78 -3.76
CA ASP A 134 21.66 -6.43 -4.18
C ASP A 134 22.62 -7.62 -3.99
N SER A 135 22.43 -8.43 -2.94
CA SER A 135 23.25 -9.62 -2.68
C SER A 135 22.98 -10.79 -3.63
N ILE A 136 21.80 -10.85 -4.24
CA ILE A 136 21.38 -11.89 -5.20
C ILE A 136 21.15 -11.32 -6.61
N ALA A 137 21.62 -10.11 -6.87
CA ALA A 137 21.33 -9.37 -8.09
C ALA A 137 21.93 -10.09 -9.30
N THR A 138 21.05 -10.71 -10.09
CA THR A 138 21.36 -11.21 -11.43
C THR A 138 20.66 -10.33 -12.45
N GLU A 139 21.15 -10.33 -13.70
CA GLU A 139 20.52 -9.56 -14.78
C GLU A 139 19.06 -9.97 -14.97
N ASN A 140 18.77 -11.28 -14.94
CA ASN A 140 17.42 -11.82 -15.06
C ASN A 140 16.51 -11.40 -13.90
N LEU A 141 17.02 -11.37 -12.66
CA LEU A 141 16.24 -10.94 -11.51
C LEU A 141 15.90 -9.44 -11.59
N THR A 142 16.87 -8.62 -12.00
CA THR A 142 16.66 -7.18 -12.16
C THR A 142 15.68 -6.89 -13.30
N ARG A 143 15.79 -7.63 -14.41
CA ARG A 143 14.83 -7.57 -15.53
C ARG A 143 13.43 -7.95 -15.06
N ALA A 144 13.26 -9.07 -14.35
CA ALA A 144 11.97 -9.48 -13.81
C ALA A 144 11.37 -8.48 -12.80
N SER A 145 12.21 -7.87 -11.95
CA SER A 145 11.81 -6.81 -11.03
C SER A 145 11.35 -5.56 -11.77
N LEU A 146 12.06 -5.17 -12.84
CA LEU A 146 11.65 -4.07 -13.70
C LEU A 146 10.34 -4.38 -14.42
N ASP A 147 10.18 -5.58 -14.98
CA ASP A 147 8.95 -6.01 -15.65
C ASP A 147 7.74 -5.91 -14.70
N ASN A 148 7.89 -6.39 -13.46
CA ASN A 148 6.86 -6.27 -12.43
C ASN A 148 6.54 -4.80 -12.09
N LEU A 149 7.56 -3.94 -12.00
CA LEU A 149 7.38 -2.50 -11.79
C LEU A 149 6.62 -1.85 -12.95
N LEU A 150 6.98 -2.16 -14.20
CA LEU A 150 6.34 -1.63 -15.40
C LEU A 150 4.90 -2.13 -15.51
N GLU A 151 4.64 -3.41 -15.23
CA GLU A 151 3.28 -3.97 -15.20
C GLU A 151 2.39 -3.23 -14.21
N MET A 152 2.87 -3.02 -12.97
CA MET A 152 2.13 -2.25 -11.96
C MET A 152 1.85 -0.81 -12.40
N PHE A 153 2.82 -0.19 -13.07
CA PHE A 153 2.71 1.17 -13.58
C PHE A 153 1.70 1.28 -14.73
N VAL A 154 1.79 0.42 -15.76
CA VAL A 154 0.84 0.38 -16.89
C VAL A 154 -0.56 0.14 -16.37
N ARG A 155 -0.75 -0.88 -15.52
CA ARG A 155 -2.06 -1.19 -14.95
C ARG A 155 -2.66 -0.01 -14.20
N SER A 156 -1.84 0.71 -13.44
CA SER A 156 -2.28 1.91 -12.74
C SER A 156 -2.68 3.05 -13.68
N ASN A 157 -1.89 3.29 -14.74
CA ASN A 157 -2.18 4.35 -15.71
C ASN A 157 -3.44 4.04 -16.53
N ASP A 158 -3.63 2.78 -16.91
CA ASP A 158 -4.84 2.31 -17.60
C ASP A 158 -6.09 2.57 -16.75
N ASP A 159 -6.01 2.30 -15.45
CA ASP A 159 -7.11 2.56 -14.52
C ASP A 159 -7.42 4.08 -14.44
N GLU A 160 -6.40 4.94 -14.41
CA GLU A 160 -6.57 6.40 -14.42
C GLU A 160 -7.20 6.92 -15.73
N GLN A 161 -6.82 6.36 -16.88
CA GLN A 161 -7.38 6.76 -18.18
C GLN A 161 -8.83 6.29 -18.38
N ARG A 162 -9.20 5.13 -17.83
CA ARG A 162 -10.54 4.55 -17.96
C ARG A 162 -11.57 5.18 -17.01
N HIS A 163 -11.13 5.84 -15.94
CA HIS A 163 -12.05 6.43 -14.98
C HIS A 163 -12.75 7.67 -15.56
N PRO A 164 -14.10 7.77 -15.48
CA PRO A 164 -14.83 8.93 -15.98
C PRO A 164 -14.48 10.23 -15.24
N MET A 165 -13.82 10.11 -14.09
CA MET A 165 -13.20 11.21 -13.37
C MET A 165 -11.71 11.22 -13.67
N PHE A 166 -11.35 11.81 -14.81
CA PHE A 166 -9.97 12.12 -15.14
C PHE A 166 -9.30 12.88 -13.99
N GLY A 167 -8.16 12.38 -13.50
CA GLY A 167 -7.33 13.04 -12.50
C GLY A 167 -7.49 12.57 -11.06
N VAL A 168 -8.29 11.53 -10.79
CA VAL A 168 -8.21 10.87 -9.47
C VAL A 168 -7.04 9.90 -9.50
N PRO A 169 -5.98 10.11 -8.69
CA PRO A 169 -4.83 9.22 -8.68
C PRO A 169 -5.23 7.82 -8.24
N SER A 170 -4.61 6.81 -8.84
CA SER A 170 -4.76 5.42 -8.44
C SER A 170 -4.44 5.23 -6.95
N LEU A 171 -5.41 4.73 -6.19
CA LEU A 171 -5.21 4.47 -4.75
C LEU A 171 -4.20 3.35 -4.50
N SER A 172 -4.03 2.44 -5.45
CA SER A 172 -3.03 1.35 -5.38
C SER A 172 -1.63 1.82 -5.82
N PHE A 173 -1.53 3.01 -6.41
CA PHE A 173 -0.28 3.55 -6.91
C PHE A 173 -0.24 5.08 -6.74
N PRO A 174 0.07 5.56 -5.51
CA PRO A 174 0.10 6.97 -5.17
C PRO A 174 0.96 7.81 -6.13
N SER A 175 0.60 9.10 -6.26
CA SER A 175 1.29 10.06 -7.12
C SER A 175 2.79 10.18 -6.82
N GLU A 176 3.21 10.02 -5.55
CA GLU A 176 4.63 9.97 -5.16
C GLU A 176 5.35 8.86 -5.93
N ILE A 177 4.82 7.64 -5.92
CA ILE A 177 5.43 6.49 -6.58
C ILE A 177 5.37 6.65 -8.10
N SER A 178 4.24 7.12 -8.64
CA SER A 178 4.12 7.43 -10.07
C SER A 178 5.17 8.43 -10.53
N SER A 179 5.33 9.55 -9.82
CA SER A 179 6.35 10.56 -10.13
C SER A 179 7.77 10.01 -10.08
N LEU A 180 8.09 9.17 -9.09
CA LEU A 180 9.40 8.53 -8.96
C LEU A 180 9.66 7.55 -10.11
N THR A 181 8.65 6.76 -10.49
CA THR A 181 8.75 5.85 -11.64
C THR A 181 8.92 6.63 -12.94
N HIS A 182 8.15 7.69 -13.17
CA HIS A 182 8.32 8.62 -14.29
C HIS A 182 9.75 9.19 -14.37
N HIS A 183 10.29 9.68 -13.25
CA HIS A 183 11.65 10.20 -13.19
C HIS A 183 12.70 9.11 -13.48
N PHE A 184 12.51 7.91 -12.93
CA PHE A 184 13.36 6.76 -13.18
C PHE A 184 13.37 6.38 -14.67
N ILE A 185 12.21 6.16 -15.28
CA ILE A 185 12.07 5.83 -16.70
C ILE A 185 12.75 6.89 -17.56
N ARG A 186 12.50 8.17 -17.29
CA ARG A 186 13.14 9.28 -17.99
C ARG A 186 14.66 9.22 -17.85
N SER A 187 15.17 8.94 -16.66
CA SER A 187 16.61 8.85 -16.41
C SER A 187 17.26 7.66 -17.12
N VAL A 188 16.58 6.50 -17.17
CA VAL A 188 17.03 5.29 -17.86
C VAL A 188 17.06 5.56 -19.37
N PHE A 189 16.01 6.20 -19.90
CA PHE A 189 15.92 6.59 -21.29
C PHE A 189 17.03 7.54 -21.71
N LEU A 190 17.26 8.62 -20.96
CA LEU A 190 18.33 9.58 -21.28
C LEU A 190 19.74 8.97 -21.19
N LYS A 191 19.92 7.91 -20.42
CA LYS A 191 21.19 7.17 -20.30
C LYS A 191 21.35 6.09 -21.36
N SER A 192 20.27 5.66 -22.02
CA SER A 192 20.31 4.58 -22.99
C SER A 192 21.06 4.98 -24.25
N GLU A 193 21.70 3.99 -24.88
CA GLU A 193 22.43 4.21 -26.12
C GLU A 193 21.50 4.71 -27.22
N TRP A 194 20.26 4.21 -27.21
CA TRP A 194 19.21 4.62 -28.13
C TRP A 194 18.96 6.14 -28.11
N ALA A 195 18.97 6.77 -26.93
CA ALA A 195 18.79 8.22 -26.83
C ALA A 195 20.02 9.02 -27.29
N ARG A 196 21.23 8.42 -27.31
CA ARG A 196 22.47 9.10 -27.71
C ARG A 196 22.75 8.99 -29.20
N LYS A 197 22.52 7.81 -29.78
CA LYS A 197 22.74 7.53 -31.19
C LYS A 197 21.60 6.65 -31.69
N PRO A 198 20.50 7.22 -32.20
CA PRO A 198 19.51 6.42 -32.89
C PRO A 198 20.20 5.65 -34.03
N PRO A 199 19.79 4.40 -34.31
CA PRO A 199 20.46 3.56 -35.30
C PRO A 199 20.52 4.31 -36.64
N GLU A 200 21.74 4.61 -37.08
CA GLU A 200 21.95 5.18 -38.41
C GLU A 200 21.69 4.07 -39.44
N PRO A 201 20.91 4.32 -40.50
CA PRO A 201 20.64 3.31 -41.52
C PRO A 201 21.95 2.85 -42.17
N GLU A 202 22.16 1.54 -42.29
CA GLU A 202 23.38 1.02 -42.93
C GLU A 202 23.44 1.48 -44.41
N PRO A 203 24.62 1.94 -44.88
CA PRO A 203 24.75 2.61 -46.18
C PRO A 203 24.46 1.73 -47.41
N ASP A 204 24.42 0.40 -47.25
CA ASP A 204 24.19 -0.55 -48.34
C ASP A 204 22.70 -0.90 -48.54
N ASP A 205 21.80 -0.49 -47.65
CA ASP A 205 20.36 -0.81 -47.74
C ASP A 205 19.53 0.34 -48.33
N LYS A 206 20.03 0.93 -49.44
CA LYS A 206 19.35 2.05 -50.13
C LYS A 206 17.95 1.69 -50.67
N ASN A 207 17.63 0.40 -50.77
CA ASN A 207 16.30 -0.06 -51.18
C ASN A 207 15.30 -0.18 -50.03
N GLN A 208 15.74 -0.05 -48.76
CA GLN A 208 14.87 0.00 -47.57
C GLN A 208 14.61 1.43 -47.07
N GLN A 209 15.06 2.46 -47.79
CA GLN A 209 14.86 3.86 -47.38
C GLN A 209 13.39 4.26 -47.24
N ASP A 210 12.46 3.57 -47.90
CA ASP A 210 11.02 3.80 -47.74
C ASP A 210 10.45 3.13 -46.48
N GLU A 211 11.10 2.08 -45.93
CA GLU A 211 10.66 1.38 -44.71
C GLU A 211 11.20 2.10 -43.44
N PHE A 212 12.39 2.70 -43.51
CA PHE A 212 12.98 3.47 -42.41
C PHE A 212 12.43 4.89 -42.23
N GLN A 213 11.68 5.44 -43.20
CA GLN A 213 10.99 6.72 -42.99
C GLN A 213 9.88 6.63 -41.93
N GLU A 214 9.36 5.43 -41.65
CA GLU A 214 8.43 5.22 -40.53
C GLU A 214 9.14 5.32 -39.15
N ASP A 215 10.43 4.99 -39.07
CA ASP A 215 11.19 4.97 -37.81
C ASP A 215 11.52 6.36 -37.25
N GLU A 216 11.76 7.37 -38.10
CA GLU A 216 11.92 8.75 -37.63
C GLU A 216 10.60 9.33 -37.08
N ALA A 217 9.45 8.92 -37.63
CA ALA A 217 8.14 9.30 -37.09
C ALA A 217 7.94 8.75 -35.67
N HIS A 218 8.47 7.57 -35.37
CA HIS A 218 8.33 6.92 -34.07
C HIS A 218 9.05 7.61 -32.90
N LEU A 219 10.07 8.43 -33.18
CA LEU A 219 10.73 9.29 -32.19
C LEU A 219 9.87 10.50 -31.84
N GLY A 220 9.15 11.05 -32.82
CA GLY A 220 8.19 12.13 -32.61
C GLY A 220 7.11 11.75 -31.59
N ASP A 221 6.67 10.50 -31.59
CA ASP A 221 5.65 9.98 -30.66
C ASP A 221 6.12 9.89 -29.20
N LEU A 222 7.44 9.89 -28.95
CA LEU A 222 7.99 9.84 -27.59
C LEU A 222 8.07 11.20 -26.93
N TYR A 223 7.91 12.28 -27.68
CA TYR A 223 7.97 13.64 -27.17
C TYR A 223 6.66 14.37 -27.46
N THR A 224 6.19 15.13 -26.49
CA THR A 224 5.16 16.14 -26.74
C THR A 224 5.69 17.20 -27.71
N GLY A 225 4.82 17.92 -28.41
CA GLY A 225 5.22 19.08 -29.22
C GLY A 225 5.96 20.19 -28.42
N SER A 226 5.84 20.16 -27.08
CA SER A 226 6.60 21.01 -26.15
C SER A 226 7.97 20.44 -25.73
N GLY A 227 8.38 19.27 -26.23
CA GLY A 227 9.66 18.63 -25.93
C GLY A 227 9.70 17.85 -24.62
N TYR A 228 8.58 17.67 -23.92
CA TYR A 228 8.50 16.77 -22.76
C TYR A 228 8.41 15.31 -23.19
N LEU A 229 9.21 14.46 -22.55
CA LEU A 229 9.22 13.02 -22.77
C LEU A 229 7.92 12.36 -22.28
N LEU A 230 7.24 11.63 -23.17
CA LEU A 230 6.05 10.83 -22.89
C LEU A 230 6.46 9.47 -22.34
N THR A 231 6.82 9.46 -21.05
CA THR A 231 7.20 8.24 -20.32
C THR A 231 6.16 7.13 -20.37
N ASN A 232 4.86 7.45 -20.48
CA ASN A 232 3.81 6.43 -20.57
C ASN A 232 3.95 5.62 -21.87
N VAL A 233 4.18 6.31 -23.00
CA VAL A 233 4.42 5.68 -24.30
C VAL A 233 5.69 4.83 -24.26
N ILE A 234 6.74 5.30 -23.59
CA ILE A 234 7.98 4.53 -23.40
C ILE A 234 7.71 3.23 -22.64
N VAL A 235 7.00 3.32 -21.51
CA VAL A 235 6.67 2.14 -20.71
C VAL A 235 5.79 1.17 -21.47
N ASP A 236 4.78 1.68 -22.19
CA ASP A 236 3.90 0.85 -23.00
C ASP A 236 4.69 0.10 -24.09
N ARG A 237 5.67 0.74 -24.73
CA ARG A 237 6.58 0.08 -25.69
C ARG A 237 7.48 -0.95 -25.01
N MET A 238 8.05 -0.61 -23.85
CA MET A 238 8.87 -1.55 -23.07
C MET A 238 8.06 -2.80 -22.65
N TYR A 239 6.83 -2.60 -22.17
CA TYR A 239 5.96 -3.65 -21.70
C TYR A 239 5.39 -4.50 -22.84
N ALA A 240 5.04 -3.88 -23.98
CA ALA A 240 4.50 -4.59 -25.14
C ALA A 240 5.52 -5.56 -25.78
N ASN A 241 6.82 -5.34 -25.55
CA ASN A 241 7.93 -6.17 -26.01
C ASN A 241 7.78 -6.58 -27.50
N ARG A 242 7.43 -5.62 -28.36
CA ARG A 242 7.24 -5.86 -29.79
C ARG A 242 8.60 -6.13 -30.44
N ARG A 243 8.61 -7.01 -31.46
CA ARG A 243 9.84 -7.45 -32.11
C ARG A 243 10.67 -6.30 -32.72
N PHE A 244 10.00 -5.29 -33.26
CA PHE A 244 10.66 -4.11 -33.82
C PHE A 244 11.30 -3.21 -32.75
N ASP A 245 10.79 -3.25 -31.52
CA ASP A 245 11.30 -2.44 -30.41
C ASP A 245 12.43 -3.15 -29.64
N LEU A 246 12.86 -4.35 -30.02
CA LEU A 246 13.80 -5.16 -29.23
C LEU A 246 15.11 -4.43 -28.92
N TYR A 247 15.67 -3.69 -29.88
CA TYR A 247 16.90 -2.91 -29.64
C TYR A 247 16.68 -1.77 -28.65
N PHE A 248 15.56 -1.06 -28.76
CA PHE A 248 15.15 -0.02 -27.82
C PHE A 248 14.98 -0.60 -26.41
N VAL A 249 14.22 -1.69 -26.30
CA VAL A 249 13.92 -2.38 -25.06
C VAL A 249 15.20 -2.90 -24.40
N ASP A 250 16.09 -3.53 -25.17
CA ASP A 250 17.36 -4.03 -24.64
C ASP A 250 18.30 -2.90 -24.17
N SER A 251 18.35 -1.78 -24.90
CA SER A 251 19.11 -0.58 -24.50
C SER A 251 18.56 0.03 -23.19
N MET A 252 17.23 0.07 -23.05
CA MET A 252 16.55 0.51 -21.82
C MET A 252 16.86 -0.44 -20.65
N PHE A 253 16.77 -1.75 -20.86
CA PHE A 253 17.10 -2.74 -19.83
C PHE A 253 18.56 -2.65 -19.41
N THR A 254 19.49 -2.54 -20.35
CA THR A 254 20.92 -2.38 -20.06
C THR A 254 21.18 -1.15 -19.20
N SER A 255 20.48 -0.05 -19.48
CA SER A 255 20.57 1.19 -18.70
C SER A 255 19.93 1.08 -17.32
N ALA A 256 18.84 0.32 -17.20
CA ALA A 256 18.20 0.03 -15.92
C ALA A 256 19.06 -0.91 -15.05
N LEU A 257 19.76 -1.88 -15.66
CA LEU A 257 20.69 -2.79 -14.97
C LEU A 257 21.84 -2.02 -14.30
N GLN A 258 22.34 -0.96 -14.93
CA GLN A 258 23.34 -0.08 -14.32
C GLN A 258 22.81 0.66 -13.08
N ASN A 259 21.49 0.75 -12.91
CA ASN A 259 20.81 1.40 -11.78
C ASN A 259 19.86 0.41 -11.06
N SER A 260 20.27 -0.86 -10.93
CA SER A 260 19.44 -1.95 -10.37
C SER A 260 18.87 -1.65 -8.97
N ARG A 261 19.63 -0.94 -8.13
CA ARG A 261 19.16 -0.51 -6.80
C ARG A 261 17.92 0.36 -6.87
N ASP A 262 17.84 1.27 -7.84
CA ASP A 262 16.68 2.14 -8.02
C ASP A 262 15.46 1.32 -8.47
N VAL A 263 15.66 0.32 -9.35
CA VAL A 263 14.61 -0.63 -9.74
C VAL A 263 14.04 -1.33 -8.50
N PHE A 264 14.90 -1.90 -7.65
CA PHE A 264 14.45 -2.60 -6.44
C PHE A 264 13.77 -1.68 -5.42
N VAL A 265 14.26 -0.44 -5.26
CA VAL A 265 13.60 0.55 -4.39
C VAL A 265 12.19 0.88 -4.89
N LEU A 266 12.04 1.11 -6.20
CA LEU A 266 10.76 1.46 -6.79
C LEU A 266 9.78 0.29 -6.80
N GLU A 267 10.25 -0.92 -7.12
CA GLU A 267 9.45 -2.13 -7.03
C GLU A 267 8.93 -2.34 -5.60
N HIS A 268 9.80 -2.21 -4.59
CA HIS A 268 9.39 -2.34 -3.20
C HIS A 268 8.33 -1.30 -2.82
N LYS A 269 8.55 -0.03 -3.15
CA LYS A 269 7.58 1.05 -2.89
C LYS A 269 6.24 0.78 -3.58
N ALA A 270 6.27 0.35 -4.84
CA ALA A 270 5.07 0.00 -5.61
C ALA A 270 4.32 -1.17 -4.96
N LEU A 271 5.02 -2.25 -4.59
CA LEU A 271 4.44 -3.38 -3.87
C LEU A 271 3.88 -2.97 -2.50
N ASP A 272 4.52 -2.04 -1.80
CA ASP A 272 4.09 -1.51 -0.50
C ASP A 272 2.74 -0.77 -0.59
N CYS A 273 2.43 -0.20 -1.75
CA CYS A 273 1.16 0.47 -2.04
C CYS A 273 0.16 -0.38 -2.83
N SER A 274 0.54 -1.58 -3.27
CA SER A 274 -0.36 -2.47 -4.03
C SER A 274 -1.62 -2.85 -3.25
N ASN A 275 -2.68 -3.24 -3.97
CA ASN A 275 -3.94 -3.75 -3.40
C ASN A 275 -4.55 -2.86 -2.31
N PHE A 276 -4.89 -1.62 -2.63
CA PHE A 276 -5.47 -0.66 -1.66
C PHE A 276 -6.68 -1.24 -0.88
N LEU A 277 -7.59 -1.95 -1.55
CA LEU A 277 -8.75 -2.55 -0.89
C LEU A 277 -8.34 -3.56 0.18
N GLY A 278 -7.33 -4.40 -0.11
CA GLY A 278 -6.78 -5.35 0.86
C GLY A 278 -6.18 -4.63 2.08
N ARG A 279 -5.44 -3.54 1.85
CA ARG A 279 -4.87 -2.70 2.91
C ARG A 279 -5.96 -2.11 3.79
N ALA A 280 -6.98 -1.49 3.19
CA ALA A 280 -8.09 -0.87 3.88
C ALA A 280 -8.87 -1.88 4.74
N VAL A 281 -9.17 -3.06 4.21
CA VAL A 281 -9.85 -4.13 4.95
C VAL A 281 -9.01 -4.56 6.15
N VAL A 282 -7.73 -4.90 5.94
CA VAL A 282 -6.84 -5.34 7.01
C VAL A 282 -6.71 -4.28 8.10
N SER A 283 -6.53 -3.02 7.72
CA SER A 283 -6.45 -1.90 8.66
C SER A 283 -7.76 -1.66 9.42
N ALA A 284 -8.92 -1.84 8.78
CA ALA A 284 -10.21 -1.75 9.46
C ALA A 284 -10.36 -2.83 10.54
N PHE A 285 -9.96 -4.07 10.25
CA PHE A 285 -9.96 -5.17 11.23
C PHE A 285 -9.02 -4.87 12.42
N TYR A 286 -7.81 -4.37 12.16
CA TYR A 286 -6.91 -3.95 13.23
C TYR A 286 -7.49 -2.79 14.05
N ALA A 287 -8.02 -1.75 13.40
CA ALA A 287 -8.61 -0.59 14.07
C ALA A 287 -9.80 -0.99 14.95
N LEU A 288 -10.68 -1.87 14.47
CA LEU A 288 -11.78 -2.41 15.26
C LEU A 288 -11.28 -3.23 16.46
N GLY A 289 -10.33 -4.14 16.23
CA GLY A 289 -9.73 -4.95 17.29
C GLY A 289 -9.09 -4.10 18.39
N PHE A 290 -8.26 -3.13 18.01
CA PHE A 290 -7.64 -2.19 18.96
C PHE A 290 -8.66 -1.30 19.66
N SER A 291 -9.69 -0.80 18.95
CA SER A 291 -10.72 0.05 19.56
C SER A 291 -11.51 -0.71 20.63
N ILE A 292 -11.86 -1.98 20.38
CA ILE A 292 -12.56 -2.82 21.35
C ILE A 292 -11.68 -3.11 22.56
N LEU A 293 -10.38 -3.40 22.36
CA LEU A 293 -9.43 -3.65 23.46
C LEU A 293 -9.05 -2.39 24.23
N PHE A 294 -9.10 -1.22 23.59
CA PHE A 294 -8.76 0.04 24.24
C PHE A 294 -9.75 0.40 25.36
N ILE A 295 -11.04 0.08 25.20
CA ILE A 295 -12.08 0.40 26.19
C ILE A 295 -11.78 -0.21 27.58
N PRO A 296 -11.56 -1.53 27.73
CA PRO A 296 -11.23 -2.11 29.03
C PRO A 296 -9.88 -1.61 29.56
N THR A 297 -8.86 -1.46 28.71
CA THR A 297 -7.55 -0.96 29.13
C THR A 297 -7.64 0.46 29.68
N ALA A 298 -8.31 1.37 28.98
CA ALA A 298 -8.50 2.75 29.42
C ALA A 298 -9.26 2.84 30.75
N ARG A 299 -10.29 1.99 30.94
CA ARG A 299 -11.02 1.92 32.21
C ARG A 299 -10.13 1.47 33.36
N ILE A 300 -9.30 0.45 33.15
CA ILE A 300 -8.36 -0.05 34.17
C ILE A 300 -7.32 1.01 34.48
N THR A 301 -6.72 1.65 33.47
CA THR A 301 -5.74 2.73 33.67
C THR A 301 -6.35 3.89 34.45
N PHE A 302 -7.56 4.34 34.10
CA PHE A 302 -8.24 5.41 34.82
C PHE A 302 -8.54 5.03 36.27
N ALA A 303 -8.95 3.78 36.52
CA ALA A 303 -9.18 3.29 37.88
C ALA A 303 -7.90 3.29 38.72
N ILE A 304 -6.77 2.84 38.16
CA ILE A 304 -5.46 2.84 38.83
C ILE A 304 -5.00 4.26 39.13
N VAL A 305 -5.11 5.18 38.15
CA VAL A 305 -4.73 6.58 38.35
C VAL A 305 -5.55 7.21 39.47
N LYS A 306 -6.88 6.99 39.47
CA LYS A 306 -7.76 7.47 40.54
C LYS A 306 -7.38 6.88 41.92
N ALA A 307 -6.98 5.60 41.96
CA ALA A 307 -6.49 4.94 43.18
C ALA A 307 -5.29 5.67 43.79
N LEU A 308 -4.30 5.95 42.94
CA LEU A 308 -3.04 6.57 43.35
C LEU A 308 -3.27 7.99 43.87
N TYR A 309 -4.08 8.79 43.15
CA TYR A 309 -4.42 10.14 43.58
C TYR A 309 -5.19 10.18 44.92
N LEU A 310 -6.10 9.23 45.16
CA LEU A 310 -6.82 9.16 46.43
C LEU A 310 -5.93 8.70 47.58
N SER A 311 -4.93 7.85 47.33
CA SER A 311 -3.96 7.40 48.34
C SER A 311 -3.02 8.51 48.81
N GLU A 312 -2.74 9.53 47.99
CA GLU A 312 -1.90 10.67 48.37
C GLU A 312 -2.68 11.73 49.18
N ALA A 313 -4.01 11.73 49.08
CA ALA A 313 -4.88 12.71 49.73
C ALA A 313 -5.35 12.30 51.14
N ALA A 314 -5.11 11.05 51.55
CA ALA A 314 -5.51 10.46 52.83
C ALA A 314 -4.31 10.31 53.77
#